data_AF-A0AAD7P0Y9-F1
#
_entry.id   AF-A0AAD7P0Y9-F1
#
_cell.length_a   1.000
_cell.length_b   1.000
_cell.length_c   1.000
_cell.angle_alpha   90.00
_cell.angle_beta   90.00
_cell.angle_gamma   90.00
#
_symmetry.space_group_name_H-M   'P 1'
#
loop_
_entity.id
_entity.type
_entity.pdbx_description
1 polymer ?
#
loop_
_entity_poly.entity_id
_entity_poly.type
_entity_poly.pdbx_seq_one_letter_code
_entity_poly.pdbx_strand_id
1 'polypeptide(L)'
;MPLVAEFVRQLSVALKNAVAAKRFLCFPSGSEGPMDINIPPRDGGNGALDLLLANFFPNGCFSHRIARAPGTNILLDTAWRIYFSNGKYFAPVNQSILAHFRILWRGNILIVKHRRGSDALVQVTHEDEEYAKVLLGMWLQEFIRVRSRIAT
;
A
#
# COMPACT_ATOMS: atom_id res chain seq x y z
N MET A 1 -4.66 18.09 38.36
CA MET A 1 -4.24 18.73 37.08
C MET A 1 -3.49 17.85 36.06
N PRO A 2 -2.97 16.63 36.33
CA PRO A 2 -2.19 15.89 35.31
C PRO A 2 -3.02 15.30 34.16
N LEU A 3 -4.31 15.01 34.40
CA LEU A 3 -5.24 14.49 33.38
C LEU A 3 -5.47 15.44 32.20
N VAL A 4 -5.51 16.75 32.44
CA VAL A 4 -5.73 17.75 31.39
C VAL A 4 -4.49 17.89 30.50
N ALA A 5 -3.29 17.89 31.08
CA ALA A 5 -2.05 17.96 30.33
C ALA A 5 -1.85 16.72 29.44
N GLU A 6 -2.15 15.53 29.95
CA GLU A 6 -2.07 14.30 29.18
C GLU A 6 -3.12 14.25 28.06
N PHE A 7 -4.35 14.70 28.31
CA PHE A 7 -5.39 14.81 27.29
C PHE A 7 -4.99 15.78 26.17
N VAL A 8 -4.48 16.98 26.50
CA VAL A 8 -4.01 17.97 25.52
C VAL A 8 -2.83 17.40 24.70
N ARG A 9 -1.92 16.66 25.33
CA ARG A 9 -0.81 15.98 24.64
C ARG A 9 -1.31 14.95 23.64
N GLN A 10 -2.23 14.07 24.05
CA GLN A 10 -2.82 13.05 23.18
C GLN A 10 -3.58 13.69 22.01
N LEU A 11 -4.34 14.75 22.26
CA LEU A 11 -5.07 15.49 21.23
C LEU A 11 -4.11 16.15 20.22
N SER A 12 -3.01 16.76 20.69
CA SER A 12 -1.99 17.36 19.82
C SER A 12 -1.30 16.33 18.92
N VAL A 13 -0.98 15.15 19.47
CA VAL A 13 -0.41 14.04 18.69
C VAL A 13 -1.41 13.52 17.66
N ALA A 14 -2.68 13.31 18.05
CA ALA A 14 -3.73 12.88 17.15
C ALA A 14 -3.94 13.88 16.00
N LEU A 15 -3.93 15.18 16.30
CA LEU A 15 -4.08 16.24 15.30
C LEU A 15 -2.89 16.27 14.33
N LYS A 16 -1.65 16.18 14.83
CA LYS A 16 -0.44 16.11 14.00
C LYS A 16 -0.45 14.88 13.10
N ASN A 17 -0.87 13.73 13.61
CA ASN A 17 -0.97 12.49 12.85
C ASN A 17 -2.07 12.57 11.78
N ALA A 18 -3.21 13.19 12.09
CA ALA A 18 -4.29 13.41 11.12
C ALA A 18 -3.84 14.36 9.99
N VAL A 19 -3.11 15.43 10.31
CA VAL A 19 -2.57 16.37 9.31
C VAL A 19 -1.46 15.73 8.47
N ALA A 20 -0.68 14.82 9.04
CA ALA A 20 0.36 14.08 8.33
C ALA A 20 -0.14 12.83 7.59
N ALA A 21 -1.41 12.47 7.76
CA ALA A 21 -1.97 11.28 7.14
C ALA A 21 -2.03 11.46 5.62
N LYS A 22 -1.44 10.51 4.90
CA LYS A 22 -1.41 10.51 3.44
C LYS A 22 -2.41 9.49 2.92
N ARG A 23 -3.13 9.88 1.86
CA ARG A 23 -3.99 8.99 1.09
C ARG A 23 -3.15 8.00 0.31
N PHE A 24 -3.50 6.73 0.44
CA PHE A 24 -2.95 5.62 -0.32
C PHE A 24 -4.09 4.73 -0.85
N LEU A 25 -3.79 3.96 -1.88
CA LEU A 25 -4.78 3.10 -2.52
C LEU A 25 -4.64 1.67 -1.99
N CYS A 26 -5.70 1.15 -1.37
CA CYS A 26 -5.76 -0.18 -0.78
C CYS A 26 -6.79 -1.04 -1.49
N PHE A 27 -6.49 -2.33 -1.62
CA PHE A 27 -7.40 -3.36 -2.08
C PHE A 27 -7.54 -4.37 -0.93
N PRO A 28 -8.53 -4.20 -0.04
CA PRO A 28 -8.73 -5.10 1.07
C PRO A 28 -9.49 -6.35 0.65
N SER A 29 -9.14 -7.51 1.21
CA SER A 29 -9.73 -8.80 0.85
C SER A 29 -11.18 -9.00 1.31
N GLY A 30 -11.77 -8.02 1.99
CA GLY A 30 -13.16 -8.01 2.42
C GLY A 30 -14.02 -6.94 1.74
N SER A 31 -13.50 -6.29 0.69
CA SER A 31 -14.21 -5.23 -0.02
C SER A 31 -14.44 -5.57 -1.50
N GLU A 32 -15.54 -5.04 -2.03
CA GLU A 32 -15.89 -5.08 -3.45
C GLU A 32 -15.04 -4.13 -4.30
N GLY A 33 -14.37 -3.14 -3.68
CA GLY A 33 -13.68 -2.07 -4.38
C GLY A 33 -12.36 -1.65 -3.72
N PRO A 34 -11.53 -0.88 -4.45
CA PRO A 34 -10.41 -0.20 -3.84
C PRO A 34 -10.91 0.81 -2.81
N MET A 35 -10.12 1.01 -1.76
CA MET A 35 -10.38 1.94 -0.68
C MET A 35 -9.22 2.92 -0.56
N ASP A 36 -9.57 4.18 -0.38
CA ASP A 36 -8.63 5.20 0.05
C ASP A 36 -8.36 5.03 1.53
N ILE A 37 -7.09 4.83 1.89
CA ILE A 37 -6.69 4.71 3.28
C ILE A 37 -5.73 5.82 3.65
N ASN A 38 -5.99 6.40 4.81
CA ASN A 38 -5.12 7.37 5.46
C ASN A 38 -4.25 6.61 6.45
N ILE A 39 -2.98 6.40 6.11
CA ILE A 39 -2.04 5.76 7.04
C ILE A 39 -1.19 6.85 7.68
N PRO A 40 -1.24 7.01 9.03
CA PRO A 40 -0.35 7.92 9.71
C PRO A 40 1.10 7.39 9.64
N PRO A 41 2.10 8.28 9.57
CA PRO A 41 3.47 7.88 9.77
C PRO A 41 3.67 7.26 11.17
N ARG A 42 4.52 6.24 11.28
CA ARG A 42 5.00 5.71 12.54
C ARG A 42 5.90 6.76 13.18
N ASP A 43 5.54 7.23 14.38
CA ASP A 43 6.25 8.19 15.24
C ASP A 43 7.49 8.87 14.61
N GLY A 44 7.27 9.97 13.86
CA GLY A 44 8.34 10.80 13.30
C GLY A 44 9.01 10.27 12.02
N GLY A 45 8.64 9.08 11.55
CA GLY A 45 9.11 8.50 10.29
C GLY A 45 8.41 9.11 9.08
N ASN A 46 9.15 9.41 8.02
CA ASN A 46 8.59 9.92 6.76
C ASN A 46 8.68 8.89 5.61
N GLY A 47 9.26 7.71 5.88
CA GLY A 47 9.60 6.71 4.87
C GLY A 47 8.50 5.68 4.61
N ALA A 48 8.60 5.00 3.47
CA ALA A 48 7.79 3.84 3.11
C ALA A 48 7.67 2.78 4.22
N LEU A 49 8.81 2.51 4.86
CA LEU A 49 9.00 1.47 5.87
C LEU A 49 8.46 1.88 7.24
N ASP A 50 8.12 3.17 7.39
CA ASP A 50 7.59 3.75 8.61
C ASP A 50 6.05 3.81 8.58
N LEU A 51 5.39 3.07 7.69
CA LEU A 51 3.93 2.98 7.71
C LEU A 51 3.49 2.02 8.82
N LEU A 52 2.48 2.42 9.61
CA LEU A 52 1.83 1.53 10.58
C LEU A 52 0.93 0.52 9.86
N LEU A 53 1.56 -0.48 9.21
CA LEU A 53 0.88 -1.46 8.36
C LEU A 53 0.23 -2.61 9.13
N ALA A 54 0.51 -2.76 10.43
CA ALA A 54 0.03 -3.89 11.22
C ALA A 54 -1.51 -4.03 11.23
N ASN A 55 -2.24 -2.90 11.19
CA ASN A 55 -3.71 -2.91 11.14
C ASN A 55 -4.24 -3.45 9.81
N PHE A 56 -3.51 -3.22 8.72
CA PHE A 56 -3.87 -3.70 7.38
C PHE A 56 -3.28 -5.07 7.07
N PHE A 57 -2.22 -5.46 7.77
CA PHE A 57 -1.47 -6.69 7.52
C PHE A 57 -1.12 -7.36 8.86
N PRO A 58 -2.12 -7.94 9.57
CA PRO A 58 -1.92 -8.49 10.91
C PRO A 58 -0.93 -9.66 10.96
N ASN A 59 -0.77 -10.37 9.83
CA ASN A 59 0.20 -11.47 9.68
C ASN A 59 1.53 -11.02 9.03
N GLY A 60 1.77 -9.72 8.97
CA GLY A 60 2.87 -9.13 8.21
C GLY A 60 2.58 -9.02 6.72
N CYS A 61 3.50 -8.36 6.02
CA CYS A 61 3.44 -8.13 4.58
C CYS A 61 4.82 -8.27 3.93
N PHE A 62 4.82 -8.56 2.64
CA PHE A 62 5.96 -8.34 1.78
C PHE A 62 5.82 -6.99 1.09
N SER A 63 6.94 -6.43 0.62
CA SER A 63 6.94 -5.21 -0.17
C SER A 63 7.78 -5.38 -1.42
N HIS A 64 7.34 -4.75 -2.52
CA HIS A 64 8.06 -4.71 -3.78
C HIS A 64 8.09 -3.28 -4.31
N ARG A 65 9.30 -2.77 -4.62
CA ARG A 65 9.48 -1.44 -5.19
C ARG A 65 9.36 -1.51 -6.72
N ILE A 66 8.50 -0.66 -7.28
CA ILE A 66 8.33 -0.47 -8.71
C ILE A 66 9.03 0.84 -9.10
N ALA A 67 10.26 0.70 -9.62
CA ALA A 67 11.02 1.81 -10.20
C ALA A 67 10.94 1.84 -11.73
N ARG A 68 10.45 0.76 -12.35
CA ARG A 68 10.26 0.60 -13.78
C ARG A 68 8.86 0.05 -14.04
N ALA A 69 8.26 0.40 -15.18
CA ALA A 69 6.99 -0.19 -15.57
C ALA A 69 7.16 -1.73 -15.68
N PRO A 70 6.33 -2.54 -14.98
CA PRO A 70 6.53 -3.99 -14.91
C PRO A 70 6.58 -4.65 -16.29
N GLY A 71 7.50 -5.60 -16.48
CA GLY A 71 7.71 -6.25 -17.77
C GLY A 71 8.42 -5.40 -18.83
N THR A 72 8.89 -4.20 -18.48
CA THR A 72 9.63 -3.30 -19.40
C THR A 72 10.90 -2.74 -18.75
N ASN A 73 11.74 -2.10 -19.56
CA ASN A 73 12.90 -1.34 -19.07
C ASN A 73 12.61 0.16 -18.86
N ILE A 74 11.36 0.61 -19.01
CA ILE A 74 10.99 2.02 -18.92
C ILE A 74 11.03 2.46 -17.45
N LEU A 75 11.87 3.46 -17.15
CA LEU A 75 11.94 4.07 -15.82
C LEU A 75 10.70 4.91 -15.55
N LEU A 76 10.12 4.73 -14.37
CA LEU A 76 9.02 5.58 -13.93
C LEU A 76 9.57 6.93 -13.44
N ASP A 77 8.81 7.98 -13.72
CA ASP A 77 9.05 9.33 -13.20
C ASP A 77 8.93 9.38 -11.66
N THR A 78 8.06 8.53 -11.12
CA THR A 78 7.74 8.42 -9.71
C THR A 78 7.94 6.99 -9.25
N ALA A 79 8.51 6.81 -8.05
CA ALA A 79 8.71 5.49 -7.50
C ALA A 79 7.44 5.02 -6.79
N TRP A 80 7.07 3.76 -7.00
CA TRP A 80 5.91 3.14 -6.36
C TRP A 80 6.37 1.95 -5.53
N ARG A 81 5.57 1.58 -4.53
CA ARG A 81 5.80 0.37 -3.75
C ARG A 81 4.47 -0.32 -3.50
N ILE A 82 4.46 -1.63 -3.72
CA ILE A 82 3.32 -2.49 -3.42
C ILE A 82 3.63 -3.25 -2.16
N TYR A 83 2.74 -3.18 -1.19
CA TYR A 83 2.68 -4.05 -0.03
C TYR A 83 1.59 -5.08 -0.25
N PHE A 84 1.85 -6.33 0.12
CA PHE A 84 0.85 -7.37 0.02
C PHE A 84 0.98 -8.36 1.16
N SER A 85 -0.15 -8.96 1.55
CA SER A 85 -0.21 -9.86 2.70
C SER A 85 0.81 -11.00 2.58
N ASN A 86 1.48 -11.29 3.69
CA ASN A 86 2.23 -12.53 3.87
C ASN A 86 1.22 -13.68 4.05
N GLY A 87 0.60 -14.08 2.95
CA GLY A 87 -0.57 -14.95 2.94
C GLY A 87 -0.22 -16.41 3.24
N LYS A 88 -0.73 -16.93 4.36
CA LYS A 88 -1.05 -18.35 4.50
C LYS A 88 -2.21 -18.71 3.55
N TYR A 89 -2.32 -19.98 3.16
CA TYR A 89 -3.29 -20.49 2.17
C TYR A 89 -4.77 -20.11 2.44
N PHE A 90 -5.11 -19.74 3.68
CA PHE A 90 -6.48 -19.43 4.13
C PHE A 90 -6.85 -17.95 4.09
N ALA A 91 -6.00 -17.04 3.60
CA ALA A 91 -6.38 -15.64 3.49
C ALA A 91 -7.62 -15.46 2.58
N PRO A 92 -8.56 -14.54 2.92
CA PRO A 92 -9.76 -14.31 2.11
C PRO A 92 -9.43 -13.91 0.66
N VAL A 93 -10.32 -14.26 -0.28
CA VAL A 93 -10.19 -13.83 -1.67
C VAL A 93 -10.40 -12.33 -1.75
N ASN A 94 -9.51 -11.64 -2.45
CA ASN A 94 -9.62 -10.22 -2.70
C ASN A 94 -10.55 -9.96 -3.88
N GLN A 95 -11.83 -9.72 -3.56
CA GLN A 95 -12.87 -9.50 -4.55
C GLN A 95 -12.59 -8.26 -5.41
N SER A 96 -12.04 -7.20 -4.82
CA SER A 96 -11.65 -6.01 -5.57
C SER A 96 -10.60 -6.33 -6.64
N ILE A 97 -9.55 -7.09 -6.30
CA ILE A 97 -8.53 -7.50 -7.29
C ILE A 97 -9.14 -8.41 -8.36
N LEU A 98 -10.01 -9.34 -7.97
CA LEU A 98 -10.69 -10.22 -8.91
C LEU A 98 -11.58 -9.43 -9.89
N ALA A 99 -12.32 -8.44 -9.40
CA ALA A 99 -13.20 -7.61 -10.21
C ALA A 99 -12.44 -6.74 -11.22
N HIS A 100 -11.36 -6.08 -10.77
CA HIS A 100 -10.62 -5.11 -11.59
C HIS A 100 -9.63 -5.78 -12.54
N PHE A 101 -8.95 -6.84 -12.09
CA PHE A 101 -7.83 -7.41 -12.83
C PHE A 101 -8.09 -8.82 -13.34
N ARG A 102 -9.24 -9.43 -12.99
CA ARG A 102 -9.56 -10.83 -13.29
C ARG A 102 -8.51 -11.82 -12.78
N ILE A 103 -7.87 -11.46 -11.67
CA ILE A 103 -6.80 -12.24 -11.03
C ILE A 103 -7.29 -12.73 -9.67
N LEU A 104 -7.18 -14.04 -9.42
CA LEU A 104 -7.46 -14.61 -8.11
C LEU A 104 -6.30 -14.30 -7.15
N TRP A 105 -6.51 -13.29 -6.31
CA TRP A 105 -5.57 -12.91 -5.26
C TRP A 105 -6.17 -13.17 -3.88
N ARG A 106 -5.35 -13.52 -2.89
CA ARG A 106 -5.76 -13.70 -1.49
C ARG A 106 -5.01 -12.75 -0.57
N GLY A 107 -5.74 -12.11 0.34
CA GLY A 107 -5.22 -11.08 1.25
C GLY A 107 -5.20 -9.67 0.66
N ASN A 108 -4.71 -8.74 1.46
CA ASN A 108 -4.73 -7.31 1.17
C ASN A 108 -3.59 -6.93 0.23
N ILE A 109 -3.81 -5.89 -0.57
CA ILE A 109 -2.77 -5.19 -1.33
C ILE A 109 -2.87 -3.71 -1.00
N LEU A 110 -1.73 -3.04 -0.83
CA LEU A 110 -1.63 -1.60 -0.67
C LEU A 110 -0.59 -1.09 -1.65
N ILE A 111 -0.93 -0.05 -2.40
CA ILE A 111 0.01 0.64 -3.28
C ILE A 111 0.27 2.06 -2.77
N VAL A 112 1.55 2.40 -2.66
CA VAL A 112 2.01 3.70 -2.16
C VAL A 112 2.94 4.37 -3.16
N LYS A 113 2.92 5.70 -3.16
CA LYS A 113 3.74 6.56 -4.02
C LYS A 113 4.87 7.18 -3.21
N HIS A 114 6.05 7.30 -3.83
CA HIS A 114 7.24 7.90 -3.24
C HIS A 114 7.78 9.03 -4.09
N ARG A 115 8.40 10.01 -3.44
CA ARG A 115 9.19 11.02 -4.13
C ARG A 115 10.41 10.34 -4.74
N ARG A 116 10.69 10.60 -6.02
CA ARG A 116 11.88 10.04 -6.69
C ARG A 116 13.16 10.39 -5.93
N GLY A 117 14.04 9.42 -5.76
CA GLY A 117 15.31 9.59 -5.03
C GLY A 117 15.17 9.66 -3.51
N SER A 118 13.97 9.48 -2.96
CA SER A 118 13.71 9.46 -1.52
C SER A 118 12.76 8.32 -1.17
N ASP A 119 12.79 7.87 0.08
CA ASP A 119 11.74 6.98 0.61
C ASP A 119 10.52 7.76 1.14
N ALA A 120 10.56 9.10 1.05
CA ALA A 120 9.47 9.97 1.45
C ALA A 120 8.19 9.62 0.71
N LEU A 121 7.16 9.26 1.46
CA LEU A 121 5.83 8.97 0.94
C LEU A 121 5.19 10.22 0.35
N VAL A 122 4.44 10.05 -0.73
CA VAL A 122 3.64 11.11 -1.36
C VAL A 122 2.19 10.66 -1.36
N GLN A 123 1.28 11.61 -1.18
CA GLN A 123 -0.15 11.35 -1.29
C GLN A 123 -0.48 10.86 -2.70
N VAL A 124 -1.30 9.83 -2.80
CA VAL A 124 -1.92 9.38 -4.06
C VAL A 124 -3.09 10.32 -4.35
N THR A 125 -3.03 11.06 -5.47
CA THR A 125 -4.14 11.90 -5.94
C THR A 125 -5.21 11.06 -6.65
N HIS A 126 -6.35 11.67 -7.03
CA HIS A 126 -7.33 10.96 -7.86
C HIS A 126 -6.79 10.62 -9.25
N GLU A 127 -5.97 11.50 -9.84
CA GLU A 127 -5.32 11.26 -11.14
C GLU A 127 -4.33 10.09 -11.07
N ASP A 128 -3.67 9.95 -9.92
CA ASP A 128 -2.74 8.85 -9.65
C ASP A 128 -3.43 7.50 -9.53
N GLU A 129 -4.73 7.45 -9.26
CA GLU A 129 -5.45 6.22 -8.94
C GLU A 129 -5.51 5.25 -10.13
N GLU A 130 -5.89 5.75 -11.31
CA GLU A 130 -5.93 4.95 -12.52
C GLU A 130 -4.54 4.49 -12.94
N TYR A 131 -3.53 5.36 -12.79
CA TYR A 131 -2.15 5.00 -13.05
C TYR A 131 -1.64 3.91 -12.07
N ALA A 132 -1.98 4.02 -10.79
CA ALA A 132 -1.66 3.02 -9.77
C ALA A 132 -2.33 1.67 -10.07
N LYS A 133 -3.60 1.67 -10.52
CA LYS A 133 -4.31 0.46 -10.96
C LYS A 133 -3.61 -0.19 -12.14
N VAL A 134 -3.22 0.58 -13.17
CA VAL A 134 -2.48 0.05 -14.32
C VAL A 134 -1.16 -0.59 -13.88
N LEU A 135 -0.36 0.10 -13.07
CA LEU A 135 0.90 -0.42 -12.55
C LEU A 135 0.71 -1.70 -11.73
N LEU A 136 -0.32 -1.74 -10.88
CA LEU A 136 -0.66 -2.92 -10.09
C LEU A 136 -1.06 -4.09 -10.99
N GLY A 137 -1.91 -3.85 -11.99
CA GLY A 137 -2.32 -4.88 -12.95
C GLY A 137 -1.15 -5.49 -13.69
N MET A 138 -0.23 -4.65 -14.19
CA MET A 138 0.99 -5.10 -14.86
C MET A 138 1.89 -5.90 -13.90
N TRP A 139 2.05 -5.44 -12.65
CA TRP A 139 2.85 -6.14 -11.66
C TRP A 139 2.26 -7.50 -11.29
N LEU A 140 0.93 -7.60 -11.10
CA LEU A 140 0.26 -8.86 -10.77
C LEU A 140 0.44 -9.91 -11.87
N GLN A 141 0.31 -9.51 -13.13
CA GLN A 141 0.52 -10.42 -14.27
C GLN A 141 1.95 -10.94 -14.33
N GLU A 142 2.93 -10.06 -14.15
CA GLU A 142 4.34 -10.44 -14.14
C GLU A 142 4.68 -11.34 -12.95
N PHE A 143 4.16 -11.03 -11.76
CA PHE A 143 4.37 -11.82 -10.55
C PHE A 143 3.86 -13.26 -10.72
N ILE A 144 2.67 -13.43 -11.31
CA ILE A 144 2.09 -14.76 -11.60
C ILE A 144 2.94 -15.50 -12.64
N ARG A 145 3.36 -14.83 -13.71
CA ARG A 145 4.21 -15.41 -14.76
C ARG A 145 5.55 -15.89 -14.22
N VAL A 146 6.17 -15.14 -13.29
CA VAL A 146 7.44 -15.54 -12.67
C VAL A 146 7.22 -16.72 -11.71
N ARG A 147 6.17 -16.70 -10.88
CA ARG A 147 5.88 -17.81 -9.97
C ARG A 147 5.57 -19.11 -10.70
N SER A 148 4.86 -19.07 -11.84
CA SER A 148 4.54 -20.29 -12.59
C SER A 148 5.79 -20.97 -13.16
N ARG A 149 6.84 -20.21 -13.50
CA ARG A 149 8.11 -20.76 -13.98
C ARG A 149 8.95 -21.43 -12.91
N ILE A 150 8.85 -20.97 -11.66
CA ILE A 150 9.61 -21.53 -10.52
C ILE A 150 8.99 -22.84 -10.02
N ALA A 151 7.71 -23.08 -10.33
CA ALA A 151 6.97 -24.27 -9.89
C ALA A 151 7.06 -25.47 -10.85
N THR A 152 7.80 -25.33 -11.95
CA THR A 152 8.16 -26.39 -12.92
C THR A 152 9.63 -26.75 -12.77
#